data_AF-A0A6P1UUW3-F1
#
_entry.id   AF-A0A6P1UUW3-F1
#
_cell.length_a   1.000
_cell.length_b   1.000
_cell.length_c   1.000
_cell.angle_alpha   90.00
_cell.angle_beta   90.00
_cell.angle_gamma   90.00
#
_symmetry.space_group_name_H-M   'P 1'
#
loop_
_entity.id
_entity.type
_entity.pdbx_description
1 polymer ?
#
loop_
_entity_poly.entity_id
_entity_poly.type
_entity_poly.pdbx_seq_one_letter_code
_entity_poly.pdbx_strand_id
1 'polypeptide(L)' 'MDAEKLHCYSCGGSFAREELQYRPSGRGAYRKVAYYCPICNEKEKKKDQLKATQYLVRKSLPSRPANFQLRPAAWNK' A
#
# COMPACT_ATOMS: atom_id res chain seq x y z
N MET A 1 -0.79 33.89 3.04
CA MET A 1 -0.45 32.50 3.39
C MET A 1 0.38 31.96 2.25
N ASP A 2 1.68 31.81 2.43
CA ASP A 2 2.54 31.17 1.43
C ASP A 2 2.04 29.74 1.22
N ALA A 3 1.50 29.48 0.03
CA ALA A 3 1.02 28.16 -0.34
C ALA A 3 2.23 27.22 -0.38
N GLU A 4 2.39 26.42 0.67
CA GLU A 4 3.43 25.40 0.76
C GLU A 4 3.29 24.45 -0.45
N LYS A 5 4.20 24.61 -1.42
CA LYS A 5 4.19 23.84 -2.66
C LYS A 5 4.68 22.43 -2.36
N LEU A 6 3.90 21.43 -2.74
CA LEU A 6 4.23 20.04 -2.58
C LEU A 6 4.95 19.56 -3.83
N HIS A 7 6.18 19.09 -3.64
CA HIS A 7 7.04 18.63 -4.71
C HIS A 7 6.87 17.13 -4.94
N CYS A 8 6.72 16.74 -6.20
CA CYS A 8 6.79 15.36 -6.64
C CYS A 8 8.19 15.04 -7.14
N TYR A 9 8.97 14.32 -6.34
CA TYR A 9 10.32 13.86 -6.72
C TYR A 9 10.32 12.88 -7.91
N SER A 10 9.15 12.34 -8.23
CA SER A 10 8.82 11.50 -9.39
C SER A 10 9.08 12.14 -10.74
N CYS A 11 8.30 13.20 -10.95
CA CYS A 11 8.20 13.91 -12.23
C CYS A 11 8.74 15.33 -12.15
N GLY A 12 9.32 15.74 -11.02
CA GLY A 12 9.81 17.10 -10.78
C GLY A 12 8.72 18.17 -10.64
N GLY A 13 7.45 17.77 -10.67
CA GLY A 13 6.31 18.71 -10.59
C GLY A 13 6.18 19.34 -9.21
N SER A 14 5.78 20.60 -9.17
CA SER A 14 5.51 21.34 -7.93
C SER A 14 4.06 21.80 -7.96
N PHE A 15 3.27 21.35 -6.98
CA PHE A 15 1.82 21.52 -6.99
C PHE A 15 1.34 22.17 -5.70
N ALA A 16 0.24 22.92 -5.78
CA ALA A 16 -0.52 23.27 -4.60
C ALA A 16 -1.26 22.03 -4.07
N ARG A 17 -1.63 22.01 -2.78
CA ARG A 17 -2.39 20.89 -2.18
C ARG A 17 -3.72 20.65 -2.90
N GLU A 18 -4.36 21.71 -3.38
CA GLU A 18 -5.66 21.68 -4.08
C GLU A 18 -5.56 21.05 -5.48
N GLU A 19 -4.39 21.12 -6.12
CA GLU A 19 -4.12 20.52 -7.42
C GLU A 19 -3.81 19.01 -7.30
N LEU A 20 -3.47 18.53 -6.10
CA LEU A 20 -3.20 17.13 -5.88
C LEU A 20 -4.50 16.33 -5.81
N GLN A 21 -4.46 15.14 -6.38
CA GLN A 21 -5.60 14.25 -6.34
C GLN A 21 -5.77 13.67 -4.94
N TYR A 22 -6.85 14.07 -4.27
CA TYR A 22 -7.24 13.50 -2.98
C TYR A 22 -7.81 12.09 -3.15
N ARG A 23 -7.28 11.12 -2.40
CA ARG A 23 -7.87 9.79 -2.29
C ARG A 23 -7.83 9.32 -0.83
N PRO A 24 -8.96 8.91 -0.24
CA PRO A 24 -8.96 8.36 1.11
C PRO A 24 -8.21 7.02 1.11
N SER A 25 -7.33 6.84 2.10
CA SER A 25 -6.59 5.60 2.33
C SER A 25 -6.92 5.03 3.71
N GLY A 26 -6.81 3.72 3.92
CA GLY A 26 -7.15 3.09 5.21
C GLY A 26 -8.61 2.64 5.34
N ARG A 27 -8.98 2.12 6.52
CA ARG A 27 -10.30 1.52 6.80
C ARG A 27 -10.91 2.10 8.08
N GLY A 28 -12.22 2.38 8.05
CA GLY A 28 -12.99 2.85 9.21
C GLY A 28 -12.40 4.10 9.86
N ALA A 29 -12.25 4.08 11.19
CA ALA A 29 -11.67 5.18 11.98
C ALA A 29 -10.20 5.48 11.65
N TYR A 30 -9.49 4.56 10.98
CA TYR A 30 -8.08 4.72 10.59
C TYR A 30 -7.92 5.23 9.15
N ARG A 31 -8.93 5.93 8.61
CA ARG A 31 -8.84 6.55 7.29
C ARG A 31 -7.86 7.72 7.35
N LYS A 32 -6.83 7.67 6.50
CA LYS A 32 -5.82 8.71 6.31
C LYS A 32 -6.07 9.43 4.99
N VAL A 33 -5.97 10.75 5.03
CA VAL A 33 -6.00 11.61 3.85
C VAL A 33 -4.69 11.41 3.09
N ALA A 34 -4.75 10.99 1.83
CA ALA A 34 -3.58 10.83 0.98
C ALA A 34 -3.75 11.65 -0.30
N TYR A 35 -2.73 12.45 -0.60
CA TYR A 35 -2.63 13.23 -1.82
C TYR A 35 -1.69 12.54 -2.80
N TYR A 36 -2.10 12.52 -4.08
CA TYR A 36 -1.41 11.86 -5.17
C TYR A 36 -1.06 12.86 -6.27
N CYS A 37 0.11 12.67 -6.86
CA CYS A 37 0.55 13.46 -8.00
C CYS A 37 -0.37 13.16 -9.20
N PRO A 38 -1.03 14.16 -9.80
CA PRO A 38 -1.94 13.96 -10.93
C PRO A 38 -1.20 13.54 -12.20
N ILE A 39 0.09 13.84 -12.33
CA ILE A 39 0.87 13.56 -13.54
C ILE A 39 1.41 12.13 -13.53
N CYS A 40 2.24 11.78 -12.55
CA CYS A 40 2.97 10.51 -12.58
C CYS A 40 2.29 9.40 -11.78
N ASN A 41 1.45 9.78 -10.80
CA ASN A 41 0.74 8.92 -9.86
C ASN A 41 1.62 7.79 -9.28
N GLU A 42 2.88 8.10 -9.00
CA GLU A 42 3.91 7.11 -8.70
C GLU A 42 3.63 6.30 -7.42
N LYS A 43 3.04 6.95 -6.41
CA LYS A 43 2.64 6.28 -5.17
C LYS A 43 1.62 5.16 -5.42
N GLU A 44 0.70 5.33 -6.38
CA GLU A 44 -0.24 4.27 -6.74
C GLU A 44 0.45 3.14 -7.51
N LYS A 45 1.31 3.48 -8.48
CA LYS A 45 2.10 2.48 -9.24
C LYS A 45 2.93 1.58 -8.31
N LYS A 46 3.62 2.16 -7.33
CA LYS A 46 4.38 1.42 -6.31
C LYS A 46 3.47 0.51 -5.47
N LYS A 47 2.29 0.99 -5.09
CA LYS A 47 1.31 0.18 -4.33
C LYS A 47 0.84 -1.03 -5.13
N ASP A 48 0.54 -0.86 -6.41
CA ASP A 48 0.06 -1.97 -7.24
C ASP A 48 1.18 -2.96 -7.59
N GLN A 49 2.41 -2.47 -7.80
CA GLN A 49 3.59 -3.32 -7.91
C GLN A 49 3.77 -4.18 -6.65
N LEU A 50 3.68 -3.58 -5.46
CA LEU A 50 3.79 -4.33 -4.19
C LEU A 50 2.72 -5.41 -4.07
N LYS A 51 1.47 -5.13 -4.45
CA LYS A 51 0.40 -6.15 -4.45
C LYS A 51 0.68 -7.28 -5.44
N ALA A 52 1.16 -6.95 -6.63
CA ALA A 52 1.53 -7.94 -7.64
C ALA A 52 2.66 -8.85 -7.12
N THR A 53 3.72 -8.27 -6.54
CA THR A 53 4.81 -9.02 -5.91
C THR A 53 4.29 -9.88 -4.76
N GLN A 54 3.43 -9.36 -3.89
CA GLN A 54 2.83 -10.15 -2.80
C GLN A 54 2.04 -11.35 -3.33
N TYR A 55 1.29 -11.18 -4.42
CA TYR A 55 0.56 -12.27 -5.05
C TYR A 55 1.49 -13.34 -5.62
N LEU A 56 2.57 -12.93 -6.30
CA LEU A 56 3.57 -13.85 -6.85
C LEU A 56 4.28 -14.63 -5.74
N VAL A 57 4.69 -13.95 -4.66
CA VAL A 57 5.32 -14.61 -3.50
C VAL A 57 4.37 -15.63 -2.88
N ARG A 58 3.08 -15.31 -2.72
CA ARG A 58 2.10 -16.27 -2.21
C ARG A 58 1.97 -17.52 -3.07
N LYS A 59 2.10 -17.39 -4.40
CA LYS A 59 2.08 -18.53 -5.33
C LYS A 59 3.36 -19.35 -5.31
N SER A 60 4.51 -18.72 -5.06
CA SER A 60 5.79 -19.43 -4.97
C SER A 60 5.95 -20.19 -3.66
N LEU A 61 5.17 -19.84 -2.62
CA LEU A 61 5.19 -20.60 -1.36
C LEU A 61 4.61 -21.99 -1.57
N PRO A 62 5.23 -23.04 -0.99
CA PRO A 62 4.69 -24.39 -1.06
C PRO A 62 3.29 -24.42 -0.45
N SER A 63 2.41 -25.21 -1.07
CA SER A 63 1.07 -25.42 -0.53
C SER A 63 1.17 -26.09 0.84
N ARG A 64 0.33 -25.64 1.78
CA ARG A 64 0.28 -26.26 3.11
C ARG A 64 -0.18 -27.71 2.95
N PRO A 65 0.57 -28.70 3.44
CA PRO A 65 0.16 -30.10 3.34
C PRO A 65 -1.14 -30.30 4.11
N ALA A 66 -2.06 -31.09 3.53
CA ALA A 66 -3.42 -31.29 4.02
C ALA A 66 -3.48 -31.79 5.48
N ASN A 67 -2.43 -32.46 5.96
CA ASN A 67 -2.34 -33.06 7.29
C ASN A 67 -1.68 -32.16 8.35
N PHE A 68 -1.31 -30.92 8.02
CA PHE A 68 -0.65 -30.03 8.97
C PHE A 68 -1.66 -29.42 9.96
N GLN A 69 -1.88 -30.08 11.10
CA GLN A 69 -2.70 -29.52 12.19
C GLN A 69 -1.88 -28.49 12.99
N LEU A 70 -2.40 -27.26 13.16
CA LEU A 70 -1.78 -26.19 13.97
C LEU A 70 -1.96 -26.38 15.49
N ARG A 71 -2.31 -27.58 15.96
CA ARG A 71 -2.49 -27.82 17.40
C ARG A 71 -1.18 -28.32 18.00
N PRO A 72 -0.68 -27.71 19.09
CA PRO A 72 0.35 -28.35 19.90
C PRO A 72 -0.29 -29.58 20.56
N ALA A 73 0.10 -30.78 20.15
CA ALA A 73 -0.31 -32.03 20.81
C ALA A 73 0.35 -32.22 22.20
N ALA A 74 1.08 -31.21 22.70
CA ALA A 74 1.92 -31.31 23.89
C ALA A 74 1.36 -30.60 25.15
N TRP A 75 0.11 -30.12 25.13
CA TRP A 75 -0.50 -29.38 26.26
C TRP A 75 -1.60 -30.15 26.99
N ASN A 76 -1.48 -31.47 27.10
CA ASN A 76 -2.20 -32.26 28.11
C ASN A 76 -1.34 -33.48 28.44
N LYS A 77 -0.60 -33.38 29.54
CA LYS A 77 0.04 -34.49 30.22
C LYS A 77 -0.63 -34.63 31.58
#